data_AF-A0A9D1V8Q4-F1
#
_entry.id   AF-A0A9D1V8Q4-F1
#
_cell.length_a   1.000
_cell.length_b   1.000
_cell.length_c   1.000
_cell.angle_alpha   90.00
_cell.angle_beta   90.00
_cell.angle_gamma   90.00
#
_symmetry.space_group_name_H-M   'P 1'
#
loop_
_entity.id
_entity.type
_entity.pdbx_description
1 polymer ?
#
loop_
_entity_poly.entity_id
_entity_poly.type
_entity_poly.pdbx_seq_one_letter_code
_entity_poly.pdbx_strand_id
1 'polypeptide(L)'
;MGKLIAKTAAITLACIIAVLLLLFGIFSLFVPSVMVSVTDALGMEGPCASYSVSVYKKTGKTEDLAPAVERSYLAGHYADAAEFGLKLLAAEDFSSYCLAEDESAGTASQVLRGTSLQYYTGITAVSLYFVSDERSVDTAFGAVEDSFPEVNAVIYLAAAGMEREDTEFCRLILDRLEEVRPTGDAAAFDEFESALREFCS
;
A
#
# COMPACT_ATOMS: atom_id res chain seq x y z
N MET A 1 17.29 37.00 40.62
CA MET A 1 17.92 36.78 39.29
C MET A 1 17.40 35.53 38.58
N GLY A 2 17.29 34.36 39.23
CA GLY A 2 16.80 33.12 38.58
C GLY A 2 15.42 33.22 37.92
N LYS A 3 14.46 33.96 38.51
CA LYS A 3 13.14 34.22 37.89
C LYS A 3 13.22 34.96 36.55
N LEU A 4 14.21 35.84 36.39
CA LEU A 4 14.37 36.64 35.17
C LEU A 4 15.01 35.80 34.05
N ILE A 5 16.02 34.99 34.40
CA ILE A 5 16.67 34.04 33.49
C ILE A 5 15.67 33.00 32.98
N ALA A 6 14.85 32.43 33.87
CA ALA A 6 13.82 31.47 33.50
C ALA A 6 12.76 32.07 32.56
N LYS A 7 12.35 33.32 32.79
CA LYS A 7 11.37 34.01 31.94
C LYS A 7 11.93 34.29 30.54
N THR A 8 13.18 34.74 30.45
CA THR A 8 13.83 34.97 29.15
C THR A 8 14.04 33.66 28.40
N ALA A 9 14.51 32.60 29.06
CA ALA A 9 14.69 31.28 28.44
C ALA A 9 13.36 30.70 27.92
N ALA A 10 12.28 30.84 28.69
CA ALA A 10 10.95 30.41 28.27
C ALA A 10 10.45 31.18 27.04
N ILE A 11 10.65 32.50 26.98
CA ILE A 11 10.28 33.32 25.81
C ILE A 11 11.10 32.90 24.59
N THR A 12 12.41 32.73 24.72
CA THR A 12 13.27 32.30 23.62
C THR A 12 12.86 30.92 23.10
N LEU A 13 12.59 29.97 24.00
CA LEU A 13 12.10 28.64 23.63
C LEU A 13 10.75 28.72 22.89
N ALA A 14 9.81 29.52 23.40
CA ALA A 14 8.51 29.72 22.76
C ALA A 14 8.66 30.33 21.36
N CYS A 15 9.55 31.31 21.17
CA CYS A 15 9.86 31.87 19.86
C CYS A 15 10.47 30.83 18.91
N ILE A 16 11.39 29.99 19.39
CA ILE A 16 11.98 28.91 18.59
C ILE A 16 10.91 27.92 18.17
N ILE A 17 10.07 27.47 19.10
CA ILE A 17 8.95 26.56 18.80
C ILE A 17 8.01 27.20 17.76
N ALA A 18 7.67 28.48 17.92
CA ALA A 18 6.82 29.19 16.96
C ALA A 18 7.44 29.23 15.55
N VAL A 19 8.74 29.50 15.44
CA VAL A 19 9.46 29.48 14.15
C VAL A 19 9.50 28.08 13.57
N LEU A 20 9.75 27.05 14.38
CA LEU A 20 9.75 25.65 13.92
C LEU A 20 8.37 25.22 13.41
N LEU A 21 7.29 25.60 14.09
CA LEU A 21 5.93 25.30 13.66
C LEU A 21 5.57 26.05 12.36
N LEU A 22 6.03 27.29 12.20
CA LEU A 22 5.86 28.04 10.95
C LEU A 22 6.61 27.36 9.79
N LEU A 23 7.87 26.98 10.00
CA LEU A 23 8.65 26.27 8.99
C LEU A 23 8.03 24.91 8.64
N PHE A 24 7.57 24.16 9.64
CA PHE A 24 6.85 22.90 9.44
C PHE A 24 5.63 23.12 8.55
N GLY A 25 4.76 24.10 8.87
CA GLY A 25 3.59 24.40 8.04
C GLY A 25 3.93 24.81 6.60
N ILE A 26 5.00 25.59 6.40
CA ILE A 26 5.48 25.96 5.06
C ILE A 26 5.93 24.71 4.28
N PHE A 27 6.75 23.86 4.88
CA PHE A 27 7.24 22.66 4.20
C PHE A 27 6.13 21.65 3.91
N SER A 28 5.19 21.47 4.84
CA SER A 28 4.00 20.64 4.64
C SER A 28 3.19 21.03 3.41
N LEU A 29 3.04 22.33 3.15
CA LEU A 29 2.24 22.82 2.04
C LEU A 29 3.01 22.89 0.72
N PHE A 30 4.24 23.41 0.75
CA PHE A 30 4.97 23.73 -0.48
C PHE A 30 5.95 22.64 -0.91
N VAL A 31 6.44 21.82 0.01
CA VAL A 31 7.50 20.84 -0.25
C VAL A 31 7.20 19.51 0.44
N PRO A 32 6.09 18.83 0.09
CA PRO A 32 5.67 17.60 0.75
C PRO A 32 6.73 16.48 0.66
N SER A 33 7.58 16.48 -0.37
CA SER A 33 8.67 15.49 -0.51
C SER A 33 9.72 15.59 0.61
N VAL A 34 10.02 16.81 1.09
CA VAL A 34 10.91 16.99 2.25
C VAL A 34 10.23 16.44 3.50
N MET A 35 8.92 16.62 3.62
CA MET A 35 8.17 16.10 4.75
C MET A 35 8.12 14.58 4.77
N VAL A 36 8.01 13.91 3.61
CA VAL A 36 8.16 12.45 3.50
C VAL A 36 9.48 12.02 4.15
N SER A 37 10.62 12.59 3.72
CA SER A 37 11.94 12.22 4.27
C SER A 37 12.06 12.48 5.77
N VAL A 38 11.50 13.60 6.26
CA VAL A 38 11.52 13.94 7.69
C VAL A 38 10.69 12.96 8.50
N THR A 39 9.46 12.66 8.07
CA THR A 39 8.59 11.73 8.80
C THR A 39 9.10 10.30 8.74
N ASP A 40 9.70 9.89 7.62
CA ASP A 40 10.35 8.59 7.45
C ASP A 40 11.54 8.42 8.42
N ALA A 41 12.42 9.44 8.49
CA ALA A 41 13.56 9.44 9.41
C ALA A 41 13.15 9.42 10.89
N LEU A 42 11.94 9.87 11.22
CA LEU A 42 11.37 9.84 12.56
C LEU A 42 10.54 8.58 12.84
N GLY A 43 10.40 7.66 11.88
CA GLY A 43 9.57 6.46 12.01
C GLY A 43 8.07 6.75 12.08
N MET A 44 7.63 7.91 11.56
CA MET A 44 6.23 8.34 11.58
C MET A 44 5.50 7.87 10.32
N GLU A 45 5.13 6.59 10.28
CA GLU A 45 4.56 5.92 9.08
C GLU A 45 3.28 6.60 8.56
N GLY A 46 2.29 6.85 9.43
CA GLY A 46 1.04 7.50 9.03
C GLY A 46 1.23 8.89 8.39
N PRO A 47 1.91 9.83 9.07
CA PRO A 47 2.24 11.12 8.47
C PRO A 47 3.06 11.02 7.19
N CYS A 48 3.98 10.05 7.12
CA CYS A 48 4.76 9.80 5.91
C CYS A 48 3.88 9.41 4.72
N ALA A 49 2.95 8.47 4.93
CA ALA A 49 1.96 8.09 3.92
C ALA A 49 1.13 9.28 3.43
N SER A 50 0.63 10.11 4.36
CA SER A 50 -0.16 11.30 4.00
C SER A 50 0.65 12.33 3.19
N TYR A 51 1.94 12.50 3.49
CA TYR A 51 2.80 13.36 2.69
C TYR A 51 3.13 12.75 1.32
N SER A 52 3.31 11.43 1.21
CA SER A 52 3.48 10.75 -0.09
C SER A 52 2.27 10.98 -1.00
N VAL A 53 1.05 10.85 -0.47
CA VAL A 53 -0.18 11.22 -1.20
C VAL A 53 -0.15 12.69 -1.63
N SER A 54 0.34 13.59 -0.77
CA SER A 54 0.46 15.01 -1.09
C SER A 54 1.49 15.31 -2.19
N VAL A 55 2.60 14.53 -2.24
CA VAL A 55 3.57 14.59 -3.35
C VAL A 55 2.87 14.22 -4.65
N TYR A 56 2.21 13.06 -4.71
CA TYR A 56 1.48 12.62 -5.89
C TYR A 56 0.42 13.65 -6.34
N LYS A 57 -0.40 14.16 -5.41
CA LYS A 57 -1.41 15.20 -5.73
C LYS A 57 -0.80 16.44 -6.37
N LYS A 58 0.47 16.74 -6.09
CA LYS A 58 1.20 17.87 -6.67
C LYS A 58 1.84 17.54 -8.02
N THR A 59 2.38 16.34 -8.19
CA THR A 59 3.16 15.96 -9.39
C THR A 59 2.32 15.28 -10.46
N GLY A 60 1.30 14.51 -10.06
CA GLY A 60 0.46 13.69 -10.92
C GLY A 60 1.17 12.49 -11.54
N LYS A 61 2.38 12.15 -11.08
CA LYS A 61 3.22 11.12 -11.70
C LYS A 61 3.08 9.76 -11.04
N THR A 62 3.12 8.71 -11.86
CA THR A 62 3.07 7.31 -11.41
C THR A 62 4.23 6.94 -10.48
N GLU A 63 5.44 7.50 -10.72
CA GLU A 63 6.61 7.32 -9.85
C GLU A 63 6.41 7.80 -8.40
N ASP A 64 5.51 8.76 -8.19
CA ASP A 64 5.12 9.25 -6.86
C ASP A 64 3.86 8.56 -6.33
N LEU A 65 3.01 8.04 -7.24
CA LEU A 65 1.76 7.37 -6.91
C LEU A 65 1.99 6.00 -6.27
N ALA A 66 2.85 5.17 -6.87
CA ALA A 66 3.12 3.82 -6.38
C ALA A 66 3.65 3.80 -4.93
N PRO A 67 4.67 4.60 -4.56
CA PRO A 67 5.10 4.74 -3.16
C PRO A 67 4.02 5.29 -2.23
N ALA A 68 3.11 6.15 -2.74
CA ALA A 68 2.01 6.66 -1.93
C ALA A 68 0.98 5.56 -1.60
N VAL A 69 0.68 4.67 -2.55
CA VAL A 69 -0.18 3.49 -2.32
C VAL A 69 0.45 2.56 -1.30
N GLU A 70 1.71 2.17 -1.51
CA GLU A 70 2.43 1.26 -0.62
C GLU A 70 2.52 1.81 0.80
N ARG A 71 2.97 3.06 0.97
CA ARG A 71 3.09 3.67 2.31
C ARG A 71 1.74 3.80 2.99
N SER A 72 0.67 4.10 2.26
CA SER A 72 -0.69 4.15 2.82
C SER A 72 -1.15 2.79 3.28
N TYR A 73 -0.89 1.73 2.50
CA TYR A 73 -1.19 0.36 2.88
C TYR A 73 -0.44 -0.04 4.15
N LEU A 74 0.88 0.16 4.19
CA LEU A 74 1.72 -0.19 5.34
C LEU A 74 1.35 0.58 6.61
N ALA A 75 0.92 1.84 6.47
CA ALA A 75 0.45 2.66 7.59
C ALA A 75 -0.99 2.33 8.04
N GLY A 76 -1.68 1.36 7.41
CA GLY A 76 -3.08 1.04 7.69
C GLY A 76 -4.09 2.10 7.22
N HIS A 77 -3.67 3.03 6.38
CA HIS A 77 -4.52 4.04 5.75
C HIS A 77 -5.25 3.45 4.54
N TYR A 78 -6.04 2.40 4.75
CA TYR A 78 -6.64 1.60 3.68
C TYR A 78 -7.56 2.38 2.74
N ALA A 79 -8.22 3.45 3.22
CA ALA A 79 -9.02 4.31 2.35
C ALA A 79 -8.18 5.06 1.30
N ASP A 80 -7.03 5.61 1.72
CA ASP A 80 -6.10 6.26 0.78
C ASP A 80 -5.48 5.21 -0.15
N ALA A 81 -5.04 4.07 0.39
CA ALA A 81 -4.46 2.99 -0.41
C ALA A 81 -5.44 2.44 -1.45
N ALA A 82 -6.72 2.28 -1.13
CA ALA A 82 -7.75 1.86 -2.07
C ALA A 82 -8.00 2.91 -3.16
N GLU A 83 -8.17 4.19 -2.79
CA GLU A 83 -8.43 5.28 -3.75
C GLU A 83 -7.25 5.46 -4.73
N PHE A 84 -6.03 5.59 -4.19
CA PHE A 84 -4.84 5.83 -5.00
C PHE A 84 -4.36 4.55 -5.69
N GLY A 85 -4.62 3.38 -5.11
CA GLY A 85 -4.36 2.08 -5.74
C GLY A 85 -5.16 1.89 -7.01
N LEU A 86 -6.46 2.17 -7.00
CA LEU A 86 -7.27 2.13 -8.22
C LEU A 86 -6.80 3.12 -9.29
N LYS A 87 -6.34 4.31 -8.89
CA LYS A 87 -5.73 5.27 -9.81
C LYS A 87 -4.41 4.75 -10.40
N LEU A 88 -3.61 4.07 -9.60
CA LEU A 88 -2.36 3.46 -10.02
C LEU A 88 -2.61 2.37 -11.06
N LEU A 89 -3.51 1.42 -10.75
CA LEU A 89 -3.88 0.33 -11.66
C LEU A 89 -4.46 0.83 -12.98
N ALA A 90 -5.10 2.00 -12.97
CA ALA A 90 -5.66 2.63 -14.17
C ALA A 90 -4.69 3.56 -14.92
N ALA A 91 -3.45 3.77 -14.43
CA ALA A 91 -2.50 4.66 -15.07
C ALA A 91 -1.93 4.03 -16.36
N GLU A 92 -1.86 4.82 -17.44
CA GLU A 92 -1.41 4.34 -18.77
C GLU A 92 0.02 3.77 -18.75
N ASP A 93 0.89 4.32 -17.89
CA ASP A 93 2.29 3.93 -17.75
C ASP A 93 2.52 2.90 -16.64
N PHE A 94 1.46 2.41 -15.97
CA PHE A 94 1.57 1.47 -14.84
C PHE A 94 2.30 0.17 -15.22
N SER A 95 1.95 -0.43 -16.36
CA SER A 95 2.61 -1.66 -16.82
C SER A 95 4.12 -1.45 -17.05
N SER A 96 4.49 -0.34 -17.70
CA SER A 96 5.91 0.00 -17.91
C SER A 96 6.64 0.32 -16.60
N TYR A 97 5.95 0.93 -15.63
CA TYR A 97 6.49 1.18 -14.31
C TYR A 97 6.79 -0.14 -13.58
N CYS A 98 5.84 -1.08 -13.57
CA CYS A 98 6.05 -2.38 -12.93
C CYS A 98 7.22 -3.15 -13.54
N LEU A 99 7.33 -3.17 -14.88
CA LEU A 99 8.45 -3.84 -15.55
C LEU A 99 9.80 -3.21 -15.16
N ALA A 100 9.90 -1.89 -15.15
CA ALA A 100 11.13 -1.20 -14.74
C ALA A 100 11.46 -1.46 -13.27
N GLU A 101 10.45 -1.49 -12.39
CA GLU A 101 10.62 -1.80 -10.98
C GLU A 101 11.10 -3.25 -10.79
N ASP A 102 10.47 -4.21 -11.48
CA ASP A 102 10.82 -5.63 -11.43
C ASP A 102 12.23 -5.89 -11.98
N GLU A 103 12.67 -5.19 -13.02
CA GLU A 103 14.05 -5.26 -13.53
C GLU A 103 15.07 -4.69 -12.55
N SER A 104 14.68 -3.64 -11.81
CA SER A 104 15.53 -3.01 -10.80
C SER A 104 15.58 -3.79 -9.48
N ALA A 105 14.51 -4.53 -9.18
CA ALA A 105 14.36 -5.35 -8.01
C ALA A 105 15.15 -6.65 -8.18
N GLY A 106 15.99 -6.99 -7.19
CA GLY A 106 16.68 -8.27 -7.19
C GLY A 106 15.68 -9.44 -7.06
N THR A 107 16.08 -10.62 -7.53
CA THR A 107 15.27 -11.86 -7.46
C THR A 107 14.75 -12.18 -6.06
N ALA A 108 15.49 -11.85 -5.00
CA ALA A 108 15.05 -12.05 -3.62
C ALA A 108 13.79 -11.24 -3.25
N SER A 109 13.62 -10.04 -3.83
CA SER A 109 12.43 -9.22 -3.60
C SER A 109 11.20 -9.84 -4.26
N GLN A 110 11.35 -10.35 -5.49
CA GLN A 110 10.28 -11.00 -6.23
C GLN A 110 9.79 -12.30 -5.59
N VAL A 111 10.66 -13.05 -4.92
CA VAL A 111 10.25 -14.25 -4.16
C VAL A 111 9.32 -13.89 -2.99
N LEU A 112 9.50 -12.73 -2.37
CA LEU A 112 8.70 -12.31 -1.22
C LEU A 112 7.40 -11.61 -1.63
N ARG A 113 7.45 -10.81 -2.69
CA ARG A 113 6.33 -9.92 -3.07
C ARG A 113 5.63 -10.27 -4.38
N GLY A 114 6.15 -11.24 -5.12
CA GLY A 114 5.78 -11.46 -6.52
C GLY A 114 6.30 -10.34 -7.43
N THR A 115 5.70 -10.23 -8.61
CA THR A 115 5.94 -9.10 -9.52
C THR A 115 5.31 -7.82 -8.96
N SER A 116 5.85 -6.66 -9.31
CA SER A 116 5.27 -5.38 -8.90
C SER A 116 3.81 -5.23 -9.32
N LEU A 117 3.41 -5.80 -10.47
CA LEU A 117 2.01 -5.86 -10.91
C LEU A 117 1.12 -6.59 -9.89
N GLN A 118 1.52 -7.80 -9.49
CA GLN A 118 0.78 -8.60 -8.51
C GLN A 118 0.78 -7.95 -7.13
N TYR A 119 1.90 -7.36 -6.73
CA TYR A 119 2.04 -6.68 -5.46
C TYR A 119 1.10 -5.48 -5.33
N TYR A 120 1.17 -4.51 -6.25
CA TYR A 120 0.31 -3.31 -6.18
C TYR A 120 -1.16 -3.65 -6.35
N THR A 121 -1.50 -4.64 -7.19
CA THR A 121 -2.88 -5.12 -7.31
C THR A 121 -3.35 -5.76 -6.00
N GLY A 122 -2.51 -6.60 -5.38
CA GLY A 122 -2.80 -7.28 -4.12
C GLY A 122 -3.05 -6.30 -2.98
N ILE A 123 -2.14 -5.35 -2.73
CA ILE A 123 -2.34 -4.36 -1.65
C ILE A 123 -3.54 -3.44 -1.93
N THR A 124 -3.86 -3.17 -3.20
CA THR A 124 -5.07 -2.42 -3.58
C THR A 124 -6.33 -3.22 -3.28
N ALA A 125 -6.37 -4.49 -3.68
CA ALA A 125 -7.50 -5.39 -3.41
C ALA A 125 -7.73 -5.58 -1.91
N VAL A 126 -6.65 -5.79 -1.14
CA VAL A 126 -6.71 -5.87 0.32
C VAL A 126 -7.26 -4.56 0.89
N SER A 127 -6.75 -3.42 0.44
CA SER A 127 -7.23 -2.11 0.92
C SER A 127 -8.72 -1.90 0.62
N LEU A 128 -9.20 -2.33 -0.55
CA LEU A 128 -10.62 -2.32 -0.92
C LEU A 128 -11.44 -3.20 0.04
N TYR A 129 -10.95 -4.39 0.37
CA TYR A 129 -11.60 -5.26 1.37
C TYR A 129 -11.70 -4.60 2.75
N PHE A 130 -10.63 -3.96 3.24
CA PHE A 130 -10.63 -3.25 4.52
C PHE A 130 -11.59 -2.07 4.58
N VAL A 131 -11.96 -1.48 3.43
CA VAL A 131 -12.98 -0.42 3.34
C VAL A 131 -14.35 -0.95 2.88
N SER A 132 -14.53 -2.27 2.86
CA SER A 132 -15.78 -2.94 2.48
C SER A 132 -16.26 -2.59 1.06
N ASP A 133 -15.33 -2.41 0.14
CA ASP A 133 -15.62 -2.20 -1.27
C ASP A 133 -15.71 -3.55 -2.02
N GLU A 134 -16.83 -3.74 -2.72
CA GLU A 134 -17.17 -4.97 -3.45
C GLU A 134 -16.19 -5.29 -4.59
N ARG A 135 -15.45 -4.29 -5.07
CA ARG A 135 -14.47 -4.46 -6.15
C ARG A 135 -13.20 -5.20 -5.72
N SER A 136 -13.03 -5.50 -4.44
CA SER A 136 -11.83 -6.15 -3.89
C SER A 136 -11.49 -7.46 -4.60
N VAL A 137 -12.45 -8.37 -4.70
CA VAL A 137 -12.28 -9.67 -5.37
C VAL A 137 -11.98 -9.49 -6.85
N ASP A 138 -12.80 -8.72 -7.58
CA ASP A 138 -12.59 -8.47 -9.01
C ASP A 138 -11.24 -7.82 -9.31
N THR A 139 -10.77 -6.93 -8.44
CA THR A 139 -9.46 -6.29 -8.55
C THR A 139 -8.33 -7.32 -8.44
N ALA A 140 -8.38 -8.21 -7.44
CA ALA A 140 -7.36 -9.25 -7.28
C ALA A 140 -7.34 -10.23 -8.46
N PHE A 141 -8.51 -10.73 -8.86
CA PHE A 141 -8.62 -11.70 -9.96
C PHE A 141 -8.27 -11.10 -11.33
N GLY A 142 -8.45 -9.78 -11.50
CA GLY A 142 -8.11 -9.08 -12.73
C GLY A 142 -6.62 -9.11 -13.11
N ALA A 143 -5.71 -9.32 -12.14
CA ALA A 143 -4.27 -9.38 -12.41
C ALA A 143 -3.74 -10.79 -12.68
N VAL A 144 -4.50 -11.84 -12.38
CA VAL A 144 -4.05 -13.24 -12.47
C VAL A 144 -4.38 -13.82 -13.85
N GLU A 145 -5.39 -13.30 -14.57
CA GLU A 145 -5.82 -13.77 -15.90
C GLU A 145 -5.78 -15.31 -16.02
N ASP A 146 -5.00 -15.86 -16.96
CA ASP A 146 -4.85 -17.30 -17.20
C ASP A 146 -3.66 -17.94 -16.44
N SER A 147 -2.95 -17.19 -15.60
CA SER A 147 -1.72 -17.61 -14.91
C SER A 147 -1.83 -17.45 -13.40
N PHE A 148 -1.48 -18.47 -12.60
CA PHE A 148 -1.55 -18.38 -11.13
C PHE A 148 -0.16 -18.49 -10.49
N PRO A 149 0.65 -17.40 -10.49
CA PRO A 149 1.99 -17.44 -9.91
C PRO A 149 1.95 -17.62 -8.39
N GLU A 150 3.00 -18.20 -7.81
CA GLU A 150 3.11 -18.55 -6.38
C GLU A 150 2.85 -17.37 -5.42
N VAL A 151 3.19 -16.14 -5.83
CA VAL A 151 2.89 -14.92 -5.07
C VAL A 151 2.09 -13.99 -5.98
N ASN A 152 0.78 -13.89 -5.72
CA ASN A 152 -0.17 -13.16 -6.55
C ASN A 152 -1.20 -12.39 -5.73
N ALA A 153 -1.92 -11.47 -6.38
CA ALA A 153 -2.89 -10.58 -5.76
C ALA A 153 -4.03 -11.31 -5.02
N VAL A 154 -4.46 -12.47 -5.51
CA VAL A 154 -5.51 -13.29 -4.86
C VAL A 154 -5.00 -13.89 -3.57
N ILE A 155 -3.74 -14.33 -3.52
CA ILE A 155 -3.11 -14.84 -2.29
C ILE A 155 -3.01 -13.73 -1.24
N TYR A 156 -2.61 -12.51 -1.63
CA TYR A 156 -2.63 -11.34 -0.73
C TYR A 156 -4.03 -11.09 -0.14
N LEU A 157 -5.05 -11.11 -0.99
CA LEU A 157 -6.43 -10.86 -0.58
C LEU A 157 -6.95 -11.94 0.37
N ALA A 158 -6.71 -13.21 0.05
CA ALA A 158 -7.11 -14.33 0.88
C ALA A 158 -6.40 -14.33 2.23
N ALA A 159 -5.09 -14.03 2.26
CA ALA A 159 -4.34 -13.91 3.50
C ALA A 159 -4.95 -12.85 4.44
N ALA A 160 -5.34 -11.68 3.91
CA ALA A 160 -6.00 -10.65 4.71
C ALA A 160 -7.38 -11.09 5.24
N GLY A 161 -8.14 -11.88 4.46
CA GLY A 161 -9.38 -12.51 4.93
C GLY A 161 -9.14 -13.51 6.06
N MET A 162 -8.15 -14.40 5.87
CA MET A 162 -7.78 -15.44 6.83
C MET A 162 -7.26 -14.86 8.15
N GLU A 163 -6.38 -13.85 8.10
CA GLU A 163 -5.86 -13.15 9.28
C GLU A 163 -6.96 -12.49 10.11
N ARG A 164 -8.07 -12.11 9.48
CA ARG A 164 -9.25 -11.54 10.15
C ARG A 164 -10.30 -12.57 10.53
N GLU A 165 -10.02 -13.85 10.31
CA GLU A 165 -10.95 -14.96 10.52
C GLU A 165 -12.29 -14.77 9.75
N ASP A 166 -12.26 -14.06 8.62
CA ASP A 166 -13.46 -13.78 7.80
C ASP A 166 -13.75 -14.93 6.83
N THR A 167 -14.34 -15.99 7.37
CA THR A 167 -14.67 -17.21 6.62
C THR A 167 -15.66 -16.94 5.49
N GLU A 168 -16.57 -15.97 5.63
CA GLU A 168 -17.54 -15.63 4.58
C GLU A 168 -16.84 -15.00 3.38
N PHE A 169 -15.95 -14.05 3.62
CA PHE A 169 -15.14 -13.44 2.57
C PHE A 169 -14.19 -14.45 1.89
N CYS A 170 -13.53 -15.31 2.68
CA CYS A 170 -12.68 -16.36 2.13
C CYS A 170 -13.45 -17.35 1.24
N ARG A 171 -14.73 -17.65 1.54
CA ARG A 171 -15.58 -18.46 0.67
C ARG A 171 -15.88 -17.77 -0.66
N LEU A 172 -16.07 -16.46 -0.69
CA LEU A 172 -16.24 -15.72 -1.95
C LEU A 172 -15.02 -15.87 -2.88
N ILE A 173 -13.82 -15.86 -2.30
CA ILE A 173 -12.59 -16.09 -3.04
C ILE A 173 -12.53 -17.53 -3.55
N LEU A 174 -12.87 -18.51 -2.70
CA LEU A 174 -12.89 -19.93 -3.07
C LEU A 174 -13.87 -20.21 -4.21
N ASP A 175 -15.11 -19.70 -4.13
CA ASP A 175 -16.12 -19.84 -5.17
C ASP A 175 -15.61 -19.29 -6.51
N ARG A 176 -14.88 -18.17 -6.47
CA ARG A 176 -14.27 -17.57 -7.67
C ARG A 176 -13.10 -18.39 -8.22
N LEU A 177 -12.30 -19.03 -7.37
CA LEU A 177 -11.24 -19.94 -7.81
C LEU A 177 -11.81 -21.16 -8.55
N GLU A 178 -12.95 -21.71 -8.12
CA GLU A 178 -13.57 -22.87 -8.77
C GLU A 178 -14.00 -22.59 -10.23
N GLU A 179 -14.24 -21.32 -10.58
CA GLU A 179 -14.56 -20.87 -11.93
C GLU A 179 -13.32 -20.67 -12.82
N VAL A 180 -12.14 -20.58 -12.22
CA VAL A 180 -10.87 -20.32 -12.91
C VAL A 180 -10.10 -21.64 -13.03
N ARG A 181 -9.59 -21.91 -14.24
CA ARG A 181 -8.60 -22.98 -14.44
C ARG A 181 -7.36 -22.38 -15.07
N PRO A 182 -6.31 -22.10 -14.29
CA PRO A 182 -5.09 -21.52 -14.85
C PRO A 182 -4.44 -22.50 -15.83
N THR A 183 -3.85 -21.95 -16.88
CA THR A 183 -3.18 -22.72 -17.95
C THR A 183 -1.71 -23.07 -17.61
N GLY A 184 -1.25 -22.68 -16.42
CA GLY A 184 0.09 -22.96 -15.87
C GLY A 184 0.10 -23.00 -14.33
N ASP A 185 1.15 -23.58 -13.74
CA ASP A 185 1.36 -23.76 -12.29
C ASP A 185 0.19 -24.37 -11.51
N ALA A 186 -0.38 -25.44 -12.05
CA ALA A 186 -1.48 -26.20 -11.42
C ALA A 186 -1.17 -26.61 -9.96
N ALA A 187 0.09 -26.92 -9.63
CA ALA A 187 0.46 -27.33 -8.28
C ALA A 187 0.29 -26.20 -7.24
N ALA A 188 0.73 -24.98 -7.54
CA ALA A 188 0.61 -23.85 -6.63
C ALA A 188 -0.86 -23.43 -6.46
N PHE A 189 -1.62 -23.46 -7.55
CA PHE A 189 -3.06 -23.24 -7.51
C PHE A 189 -3.77 -24.30 -6.66
N ASP A 190 -3.54 -25.59 -6.93
CA ASP A 190 -4.20 -26.70 -6.22
C ASP A 190 -3.86 -26.69 -4.72
N GLU A 191 -2.61 -26.38 -4.35
CA GLU A 191 -2.17 -26.26 -2.96
C GLU A 191 -2.89 -25.10 -2.25
N PHE A 192 -2.91 -23.93 -2.87
CA PHE A 192 -3.58 -22.76 -2.32
C PHE A 192 -5.10 -22.95 -2.20
N GLU A 193 -5.75 -23.47 -3.24
CA GLU A 193 -7.19 -23.77 -3.24
C GLU A 193 -7.54 -24.76 -2.12
N SER A 194 -6.74 -25.82 -1.97
CA SER A 194 -6.93 -26.82 -0.91
C SER A 194 -6.79 -26.21 0.48
N ALA A 195 -5.76 -25.37 0.70
CA ALA A 195 -5.55 -24.70 1.98
C ALA A 195 -6.68 -23.70 2.31
N LEU A 196 -7.14 -22.94 1.32
CA LEU A 196 -8.26 -22.01 1.51
C LEU A 196 -9.57 -22.76 1.78
N ARG A 197 -9.79 -23.90 1.11
CA ARG A 197 -10.94 -24.77 1.36
C ARG A 197 -10.94 -25.36 2.76
N GLU A 198 -9.77 -25.78 3.27
CA GLU A 198 -9.61 -26.25 4.66
C GLU A 198 -9.90 -25.13 5.67
N PHE A 199 -9.40 -23.92 5.43
CA PHE A 199 -9.72 -22.77 6.28
C PHE A 199 -11.22 -22.44 6.30
N CYS A 200 -11.90 -22.64 5.16
CA CYS A 200 -13.34 -22.35 5.03
C CYS A 200 -14.27 -23.43 5.61
N SER A 201 -13.75 -24.61 5.99
CA SER A 201 -14.55 -25.73 6.51
C SER A 201 -14.82 -25.61 8.00
#